data_AF-W1YEX5-F1
#
_entry.id   AF-W1YEX5-F1
#
_cell.length_a   1.000
_cell.length_b   1.000
_cell.length_c   1.000
_cell.angle_alpha   90.00
_cell.angle_beta   90.00
_cell.angle_gamma   90.00
#
_symmetry.space_group_name_H-M   'P 1'
#
loop_
_entity.id
_entity.type
_entity.pdbx_description
1 polymer ?
#
loop_
_entity_poly.entity_id
_entity_poly.type
_entity_poly.pdbx_seq_one_letter_code
_entity_poly.pdbx_strand_id
1 'polypeptide(L)' 'KTIEAVQEAAKAKGWNVAIGGELYSDSLGSEGTEGGTYIGMVKANIDTIVKALK' A
#
# COMPACT_ATOMS: atom_id res chain seq x y z
N LYS A 1 11.77 -10.87 -2.19
CA LYS A 1 10.50 -11.52 -2.61
C LYS A 1 9.48 -10.42 -2.76
N THR A 2 8.88 -10.27 -3.92
CA THR A 2 8.02 -9.12 -4.23
C THR A 2 6.57 -9.38 -3.79
N ILE A 3 5.74 -8.34 -3.71
CA ILE A 3 4.32 -8.46 -3.30
C ILE A 3 3.52 -9.33 -4.27
N GLU A 4 3.89 -9.35 -5.55
CA GLU A 4 3.28 -10.16 -6.61
C GLU A 4 3.46 -11.65 -6.35
N ALA A 5 4.61 -12.07 -5.78
CA ALA A 5 4.82 -13.46 -5.42
C ALA A 5 3.85 -13.93 -4.32
N VAL A 6 3.46 -13.03 -3.41
CA VAL A 6 2.46 -13.30 -2.37
C VAL A 6 1.05 -13.35 -2.99
N GLN A 7 0.76 -12.47 -3.95
CA GLN A 7 -0.50 -12.47 -4.68
C GLN A 7 -0.71 -13.79 -5.46
N GLU A 8 0.29 -14.25 -6.21
CA GLU A 8 0.21 -15.52 -6.94
C GLU A 8 0.08 -16.71 -6.00
N ALA A 9 0.75 -16.70 -4.84
CA ALA A 9 0.58 -17.74 -3.83
C ALA A 9 -0.84 -17.75 -3.21
N ALA A 10 -1.47 -16.58 -3.02
CA ALA A 10 -2.86 -16.49 -2.58
C ALA A 10 -3.82 -17.03 -3.64
N LYS A 11 -3.60 -16.69 -4.91
CA LYS A 11 -4.35 -17.19 -6.06
C LYS A 11 -4.26 -18.71 -6.19
N ALA A 12 -3.08 -19.29 -6.01
CA ALA A 12 -2.88 -20.74 -6.00
C ALA A 12 -3.66 -21.46 -4.88
N LYS A 13 -4.02 -20.73 -3.80
CA LYS A 13 -4.88 -21.22 -2.72
C LYS A 13 -6.37 -20.91 -2.92
N GLY A 14 -6.76 -20.42 -4.10
CA GLY A 14 -8.15 -20.10 -4.44
C GLY A 14 -8.60 -18.69 -4.02
N TRP A 15 -7.70 -17.83 -3.53
CA TRP A 15 -8.02 -16.46 -3.13
C TRP A 15 -7.62 -15.48 -4.24
N ASN A 16 -8.61 -14.84 -4.86
CA ASN A 16 -8.35 -13.80 -5.86
C ASN A 16 -8.25 -12.42 -5.19
N VAL A 17 -7.05 -12.05 -4.76
CA VAL A 17 -6.77 -10.79 -4.07
C VAL A 17 -6.12 -9.76 -5.00
N ALA A 18 -6.40 -8.47 -4.79
CA ALA A 18 -5.81 -7.36 -5.53
C ALA A 18 -4.70 -6.66 -4.72
N ILE A 19 -3.76 -6.00 -5.43
CA ILE A 19 -2.81 -5.08 -4.81
C ILE A 19 -3.53 -3.74 -4.60
N GLY A 20 -3.70 -3.34 -3.34
CA GLY A 20 -4.52 -2.19 -2.94
C GLY A 20 -3.91 -0.81 -3.20
N GLY A 21 -2.64 -0.75 -3.60
CA GLY A 21 -1.89 0.49 -3.80
C GLY A 21 -0.51 0.41 -3.16
N GLU A 22 0.29 1.44 -3.37
CA GLU A 22 1.60 1.60 -2.75
C GLU A 22 1.48 2.37 -1.43
N LEU A 23 2.31 1.98 -0.46
CA LEU A 23 2.37 2.60 0.85
C LEU A 23 3.78 3.10 1.13
N TYR A 24 3.87 4.16 1.92
CA TYR A 24 5.12 4.57 2.53
C TYR A 24 5.44 3.61 3.70
N SER A 25 6.62 2.99 3.68
CA SER A 25 7.06 2.06 4.74
C SER A 25 8.05 2.71 5.69
N ASP A 26 9.31 2.80 5.29
CA ASP A 26 10.44 3.24 6.12
C ASP A 26 10.91 4.67 5.76
N SER A 27 10.29 5.28 4.75
CA SER A 27 10.63 6.63 4.28
C SER A 27 9.41 7.49 4.01
N LEU A 28 9.58 8.78 4.22
CA LEU A 28 8.64 9.78 3.74
C LEU A 28 8.66 9.87 2.22
N GLY A 29 7.62 10.47 1.66
CA GLY A 29 7.65 10.98 0.28
C GLY A 29 8.61 12.17 0.14
N SER A 30 8.82 12.60 -1.10
CA SER A 30 9.63 13.79 -1.37
C SER A 30 9.03 15.03 -0.69
N GLU A 31 9.90 15.98 -0.31
CA GLU A 31 9.46 17.25 0.26
C GLU A 31 8.47 17.96 -0.68
N GLY A 32 7.38 18.50 -0.11
CA GLY A 32 6.29 19.11 -0.89
C GLY A 32 5.25 18.14 -1.46
N THR A 33 5.40 16.82 -1.29
CA THR A 33 4.38 15.83 -1.64
C THR A 33 3.42 15.55 -0.48
N GLU A 34 2.28 14.88 -0.76
CA GLU A 34 1.34 14.47 0.29
C GLU A 34 2.02 13.59 1.36
N GLY A 35 2.96 12.73 0.96
CA GLY A 35 3.77 11.92 1.88
C GLY A 35 5.00 12.61 2.45
N GLY A 36 5.26 13.88 2.12
CA GLY A 36 6.49 14.60 2.49
C GLY A 36 6.59 14.98 3.98
N THR A 37 5.50 14.81 4.74
CA THR A 37 5.48 14.97 6.20
C THR A 37 4.98 13.69 6.84
N TYR A 38 5.31 13.46 8.11
CA TYR A 38 4.84 12.27 8.84
C TYR A 38 3.31 12.17 8.86
N ILE A 39 2.61 13.27 9.17
CA ILE A 39 1.14 13.29 9.21
C ILE A 39 0.55 13.01 7.83
N GLY A 40 1.10 13.64 6.79
CA GLY A 40 0.64 13.43 5.41
C GLY A 40 0.90 12.01 4.91
N MET A 41 2.06 11.44 5.24
CA MET A 41 2.41 10.04 4.96
C MET A 41 1.44 9.06 5.61
N VAL A 42 1.16 9.24 6.91
CA VAL A 42 0.23 8.36 7.64
C VAL A 42 -1.19 8.50 7.07
N LYS A 43 -1.63 9.72 6.78
CA LYS A 43 -2.94 9.97 6.14
C LYS A 43 -3.04 9.28 4.78
N ALA A 44 -2.03 9.45 3.91
CA ALA A 44 -2.01 8.83 2.59
C ALA A 44 -2.07 7.29 2.67
N ASN A 45 -1.35 6.69 3.63
CA ASN A 45 -1.41 5.26 3.88
C ASN A 45 -2.82 4.82 4.32
N ILE A 46 -3.42 5.53 5.28
CA ILE A 46 -4.77 5.21 5.79
C ILE A 46 -5.80 5.34 4.66
N ASP A 47 -5.77 6.43 3.89
CA ASP A 47 -6.68 6.66 2.76
C ASP A 47 -6.56 5.53 1.72
N THR A 48 -5.34 5.10 1.41
CA THR A 48 -5.07 4.00 0.48
C THR A 48 -5.63 2.66 0.99
N ILE A 49 -5.36 2.33 2.26
CA ILE A 49 -5.86 1.09 2.88
C ILE A 49 -7.39 1.08 2.92
N VAL A 50 -8.01 2.16 3.39
CA VAL A 50 -9.47 2.27 3.50
C VAL A 50 -10.12 2.20 2.12
N LYS A 51 -9.54 2.83 1.09
CA LYS A 51 -10.05 2.75 -0.29
C LYS A 51 -9.96 1.33 -0.86
N ALA A 52 -8.89 0.60 -0.56
CA ALA A 52 -8.68 -0.76 -1.07
C ALA A 52 -9.55 -1.83 -0.39
N LEU A 53 -10.03 -1.56 0.81
CA LEU A 53 -10.83 -2.51 1.62
C LEU A 53 -12.35 -2.24 1.58
N LYS A 54 -12.79 -1.21 0.86
CA LYS A 54 -14.21 -0.92 0.59
C LYS A 54 -14.71 -1.73 -0.60
#